data_AF-A0A2G3EB62-F1
#
_entry.id   AF-A0A2G3EB62-F1
#
_cell.length_a   1.000
_cell.length_b   1.000
_cell.length_c   1.000
_cell.angle_alpha   90.00
_cell.angle_beta   90.00
_cell.angle_gamma   90.00
#
_symmetry.space_group_name_H-M   'P 1'
#
loop_
_entity.id
_entity.type
_entity.pdbx_description
1 polymer ?
#
loop_
_entity_poly.entity_id
_entity_poly.type
_entity_poly.pdbx_seq_one_letter_code
_entity_poly.pdbx_strand_id
1 'polypeptide(L)'
;MYKMLIRLNEDKIRGENKIDLKTIYEKLDGIFKKRGFSLSLENNLRVYSGTNSVADYPNLGIILNGLKKQDWFVSNLSVWILCTNEDSDNPEDFDEEDLVEYFGFKAA
;
A
#
# COMPACT_ATOMS: atom_id res chain seq x y z
N MET A 1 -0.70 6.53 14.41
CA MET A 1 -0.52 5.25 13.68
C MET A 1 -0.75 5.45 12.20
N TYR A 2 0.10 4.82 11.40
CA TYR A 2 -0.06 4.76 9.95
C TYR A 2 -0.44 3.35 9.50
N LYS A 3 -1.34 3.28 8.52
CA LYS A 3 -1.75 2.04 7.87
C LYS A 3 -1.86 2.30 6.37
N MET A 4 -1.49 1.31 5.56
CA MET A 4 -1.55 1.38 4.09
C MET A 4 -2.36 0.21 3.56
N LEU A 5 -3.42 0.50 2.82
CA LEU A 5 -4.28 -0.50 2.18
C LEU A 5 -3.92 -0.57 0.70
N ILE A 6 -3.59 -1.76 0.23
CA ILE A 6 -3.25 -1.99 -1.17
C ILE A 6 -4.02 -3.18 -1.71
N ARG A 7 -4.59 -2.99 -2.91
CA ARG A 7 -5.10 -4.05 -3.78
C ARG A 7 -4.63 -3.82 -5.20
N LEU A 8 -4.16 -4.90 -5.82
CA LEU A 8 -3.83 -4.92 -7.24
C LEU A 8 -4.96 -5.59 -8.03
N ASN A 9 -5.09 -5.23 -9.31
CA ASN A 9 -5.98 -5.90 -10.24
C ASN A 9 -5.41 -7.28 -10.61
N GLU A 10 -5.78 -8.28 -9.82
CA GLU A 10 -5.22 -9.62 -9.96
C GLU A 10 -5.66 -10.30 -11.26
N ASP A 11 -6.86 -10.00 -11.76
CA ASP A 11 -7.38 -10.56 -13.01
C ASP A 11 -6.59 -10.04 -14.21
N LYS A 12 -6.26 -8.74 -14.21
CA LYS A 12 -5.35 -8.14 -15.18
C LYS A 12 -3.97 -8.79 -15.14
N ILE A 13 -3.39 -8.92 -13.94
CA ILE A 13 -2.05 -9.52 -13.77
C ILE A 13 -2.03 -10.96 -14.31
N ARG A 14 -3.02 -11.78 -13.95
CA ARG A 14 -3.16 -13.16 -14.43
C ARG A 14 -3.38 -13.22 -15.94
N GLY A 15 -4.19 -12.30 -16.49
CA GLY A 15 -4.48 -12.22 -17.93
C GLY A 15 -3.28 -11.79 -18.78
N GLU A 16 -2.41 -10.92 -18.26
CA GLU A 16 -1.21 -10.48 -18.97
C GLU A 16 -0.10 -11.55 -19.01
N ASN A 17 -0.08 -12.46 -18.01
CA ASN A 17 0.89 -13.55 -17.87
C ASN A 17 2.38 -13.12 -17.98
N LYS A 18 2.69 -11.86 -17.63
CA LYS A 18 4.04 -11.29 -17.69
C LYS A 18 4.85 -11.53 -16.42
N ILE A 19 4.18 -11.44 -15.27
CA ILE A 19 4.77 -11.62 -13.94
C ILE A 19 3.74 -12.38 -13.11
N ASP A 20 4.18 -13.41 -12.42
CA ASP A 20 3.34 -14.17 -11.51
C ASP A 20 2.87 -13.31 -10.33
N LEU A 21 1.59 -13.44 -9.98
CA LEU A 21 0.95 -12.63 -8.94
C LEU A 21 1.60 -12.82 -7.57
N LYS A 22 2.01 -14.05 -7.24
CA LYS A 22 2.68 -14.33 -5.97
C LYS A 22 4.02 -13.58 -5.90
N THR A 23 4.78 -13.56 -6.99
CA THR A 23 6.04 -12.80 -7.10
C THR A 23 5.84 -11.30 -6.88
N ILE A 24 4.76 -10.72 -7.44
CA ILE A 24 4.44 -9.30 -7.25
C ILE A 24 4.16 -9.00 -5.78
N TYR A 25 3.33 -9.82 -5.14
CA TYR A 25 2.99 -9.61 -3.74
C TYR A 25 4.18 -9.87 -2.80
N GLU A 26 5.01 -10.88 -3.05
CA GLU A 26 6.24 -11.11 -2.27
C GLU A 26 7.19 -9.91 -2.35
N LYS A 27 7.31 -9.29 -3.54
CA LYS A 27 8.08 -8.07 -3.73
C LYS A 27 7.47 -6.91 -2.94
N LEU A 28 6.15 -6.71 -3.02
CA LEU A 28 5.44 -5.66 -2.29
C LEU A 28 5.60 -5.83 -0.78
N ASP A 29 5.34 -7.03 -0.25
CA ASP A 29 5.49 -7.37 1.16
C ASP A 29 6.92 -7.14 1.64
N GLY A 30 7.91 -7.52 0.82
CA GLY A 30 9.31 -7.30 1.11
C GLY A 30 9.69 -5.82 1.24
N ILE A 31 9.06 -4.93 0.48
CA ILE A 31 9.30 -3.47 0.58
C ILE A 31 8.84 -2.94 1.93
N PHE A 32 7.64 -3.29 2.36
CA PHE A 32 7.07 -2.86 3.65
C PHE A 32 7.79 -3.50 4.84
N LYS A 33 8.03 -4.81 4.77
CA LYS A 33 8.73 -5.56 5.83
C LYS A 33 10.14 -5.02 6.09
N LYS A 34 10.89 -4.64 5.04
CA LYS A 34 12.23 -4.04 5.18
C LYS A 34 12.22 -2.71 5.95
N ARG A 35 11.05 -2.09 6.13
CA ARG A 35 10.87 -0.81 6.80
C ARG A 35 10.09 -0.92 8.11
N GLY A 36 9.88 -2.14 8.61
CA GLY A 36 9.27 -2.37 9.91
C GLY A 36 7.74 -2.43 9.89
N PHE A 37 7.10 -2.39 8.73
CA PHE A 37 5.65 -2.54 8.63
C PHE A 37 5.25 -4.01 8.75
N SER A 38 4.19 -4.26 9.51
CA SER A 38 3.55 -5.56 9.64
C SER A 38 2.49 -5.75 8.57
N LEU A 39 2.31 -6.97 8.10
CA LEU A 39 1.30 -7.32 7.10
C LEU A 39 0.12 -8.04 7.79
N SER A 40 -1.09 -7.60 7.49
CA SER A 40 -2.34 -8.32 7.73
C SER A 40 -3.20 -8.34 6.46
N LEU A 41 -4.27 -9.14 6.48
CA LEU A 41 -5.27 -9.21 5.43
C LEU A 41 -6.64 -8.84 6.00
N GLU A 42 -7.29 -7.86 5.37
CA GLU A 42 -8.64 -7.40 5.74
C GLU A 42 -9.51 -7.44 4.49
N ASN A 43 -10.54 -8.28 4.44
CA ASN A 43 -11.43 -8.42 3.28
C ASN A 43 -10.69 -8.58 1.94
N ASN A 44 -9.61 -9.37 1.92
CA ASN A 44 -8.70 -9.54 0.78
C ASN A 44 -7.96 -8.25 0.33
N LEU A 45 -7.85 -7.23 1.19
CA LEU A 45 -6.87 -6.15 1.02
C LEU A 45 -5.63 -6.46 1.84
N ARG A 46 -4.47 -6.14 1.29
CA ARG A 46 -3.23 -6.14 2.05
C ARG A 46 -3.18 -4.86 2.86
N VAL A 47 -2.96 -5.05 4.14
CA VAL A 47 -2.87 -3.99 5.12
C VAL A 47 -1.46 -3.99 5.68
N TYR A 48 -0.75 -2.89 5.46
CA TYR A 48 0.57 -2.67 6.03
C TYR A 48 0.49 -1.67 7.17
N SER A 49 0.66 -2.14 8.40
CA SER A 49 0.53 -1.33 9.61
C SER A 49 1.89 -0.97 10.18
N GLY A 50 2.06 0.32 10.50
CA GLY A 50 3.22 0.83 11.23
C GLY A 50 3.26 0.34 12.68
N THR A 51 4.24 0.83 13.43
CA THR A 51 4.50 0.43 14.82
C THR A 51 4.23 1.54 15.83
N ASN A 52 3.66 2.67 15.38
CA ASN A 52 3.61 3.94 16.13
C ASN A 52 5.00 4.51 16.42
N SER A 53 5.97 4.19 15.57
CA SER A 53 7.31 4.74 15.64
C SER A 53 7.38 6.05 14.88
N VAL A 54 8.16 7.01 15.38
CA VAL A 54 8.49 8.25 14.66
C VAL A 54 9.16 7.99 13.30
N ALA A 55 9.70 6.79 13.10
CA ALA A 55 10.27 6.36 11.83
C ALA A 55 9.22 5.95 10.79
N ASP A 56 7.96 5.71 11.17
CA ASP A 56 6.93 5.22 10.26
C ASP A 56 6.63 6.23 9.14
N TYR A 57 6.46 7.51 9.48
CA TYR A 57 6.21 8.59 8.50
C TYR A 57 7.32 8.72 7.44
N PRO A 58 8.61 8.94 7.78
CA PRO A 58 9.66 9.04 6.78
C PRO A 58 9.83 7.74 5.98
N ASN A 59 9.62 6.57 6.61
CA ASN A 59 9.68 5.28 5.91
C ASN A 59 8.56 5.14 4.86
N LEU A 60 7.34 5.59 5.18
CA LEU A 60 6.23 5.65 4.22
C LEU A 60 6.55 6.59 3.07
N GLY A 61 7.07 7.78 3.35
CA GLY A 61 7.49 8.71 2.31
C GLY A 61 8.47 8.07 1.32
N ILE A 62 9.42 7.27 1.79
CA ILE A 62 10.34 6.54 0.91
C ILE A 62 9.62 5.42 0.13
N ILE A 63 8.73 4.67 0.77
CA ILE A 63 7.95 3.60 0.12
C ILE A 63 7.08 4.17 -1.00
N LEU A 64 6.30 5.22 -0.71
CA LEU A 64 5.43 5.90 -1.68
C LEU A 64 6.22 6.42 -2.87
N ASN A 65 7.32 7.13 -2.62
CA ASN A 65 8.18 7.67 -3.67
C ASN A 65 8.85 6.58 -4.53
N GLY A 66 9.07 5.39 -3.96
CA GLY A 66 9.53 4.22 -4.69
C GLY A 66 8.44 3.61 -5.55
N LEU A 67 7.30 3.26 -4.94
CA LEU A 67 6.19 2.57 -5.58
C LEU A 67 5.55 3.36 -6.72
N LYS A 68 5.38 4.68 -6.56
CA LYS A 68 4.77 5.54 -7.60
C LYS A 68 5.57 5.60 -8.91
N LYS A 69 6.83 5.15 -8.90
CA LYS A 69 7.72 5.07 -10.08
C LYS A 69 7.79 3.67 -10.69
N GLN A 70 7.03 2.72 -10.16
CA GLN A 70 7.06 1.32 -10.58
C GLN A 70 5.86 1.02 -11.47
N ASP A 71 6.09 0.81 -12.76
CA ASP A 71 5.00 0.52 -13.72
C ASP A 71 4.23 -0.76 -13.34
N TRP A 72 4.93 -1.80 -12.89
CA TRP A 72 4.29 -3.06 -12.45
C TRP A 72 3.33 -2.88 -11.27
N PHE A 73 3.50 -1.80 -10.49
CA PHE A 73 2.63 -1.45 -9.39
C PHE A 73 1.52 -0.54 -9.88
N VAL A 74 1.87 0.65 -10.39
CA VAL A 74 0.91 1.70 -10.76
C VAL A 74 -0.07 1.23 -11.82
N SER A 75 0.40 0.50 -12.85
CA SER A 75 -0.49 0.01 -13.91
C SER A 75 -1.47 -1.06 -13.44
N ASN A 76 -1.23 -1.68 -12.29
CA ASN A 76 -2.06 -2.75 -11.74
C ASN A 76 -2.77 -2.33 -10.45
N LEU A 77 -2.78 -1.04 -10.09
CA LEU A 77 -3.44 -0.55 -8.88
C LEU A 77 -4.97 -0.59 -9.01
N SER A 78 -5.64 -1.17 -8.02
CA SER A 78 -7.09 -1.02 -7.84
C SER A 78 -7.44 -0.24 -6.56
N VAL A 79 -6.68 -0.42 -5.48
CA VAL A 79 -6.81 0.35 -4.24
C VAL A 79 -5.43 0.74 -3.74
N TRP A 80 -5.27 2.01 -3.36
CA TRP A 80 -4.10 2.50 -2.65
C TRP A 80 -4.51 3.60 -1.67
N ILE A 81 -4.75 3.24 -0.41
CA ILE A 81 -5.24 4.18 0.61
C ILE A 81 -4.21 4.29 1.73
N LEU A 82 -3.86 5.52 2.08
CA LEU A 82 -3.11 5.86 3.29
C LEU A 82 -4.09 6.19 4.40
N CYS A 83 -4.00 5.49 5.53
CA CYS A 83 -4.79 5.74 6.71
C CYS A 83 -3.90 6.30 7.82
N THR A 84 -4.32 7.39 8.47
CA THR A 84 -3.62 8.01 9.60
C THR A 84 -4.58 8.34 10.73
N ASN A 85 -4.19 8.08 11.98
CA ASN A 85 -4.94 8.51 13.17
C ASN A 85 -4.11 9.45 14.06
N GLU A 86 -3.22 10.26 13.48
CA GLU A 86 -2.34 11.14 14.28
C GLU A 86 -3.09 12.26 15.02
N ASP A 87 -4.22 12.71 14.47
CA ASP A 87 -5.00 13.83 15.01
C ASP A 87 -6.28 13.39 15.76
N SER A 88 -6.53 12.08 15.92
CA SER A 88 -7.73 11.56 16.59
C SER A 88 -7.45 11.03 18.00
N ASP A 89 -8.33 11.42 18.95
CA ASP A 89 -8.36 10.86 20.31
C ASP A 89 -8.89 9.40 20.33
N ASN A 90 -9.49 8.94 19.23
CA ASN A 90 -9.95 7.57 19.06
C ASN A 90 -8.93 6.77 18.22
N PRO A 91 -8.30 5.72 18.77
CA PRO A 91 -7.31 4.93 18.05
C PRO A 91 -7.87 4.18 16.83
N GLU A 92 -9.18 4.02 16.72
CA GLU A 92 -9.86 3.35 15.60
C GLU A 92 -10.34 4.33 14.52
N ASP A 93 -10.16 5.63 14.72
CA ASP A 93 -10.63 6.68 13.81
C ASP A 93 -9.47 7.15 12.92
N PHE A 94 -9.48 6.67 11.68
CA PHE A 94 -8.44 6.96 10.69
C PHE A 94 -8.96 7.90 9.63
N ASP A 95 -8.21 8.97 9.38
CA ASP A 95 -8.31 9.73 8.14
C ASP A 95 -7.77 8.88 7.00
N GLU A 96 -8.54 8.79 5.92
CA GLU A 96 -8.17 8.03 4.71
C GLU A 96 -7.86 8.98 3.55
N GLU A 97 -6.69 8.78 2.94
CA GLU A 97 -6.27 9.47 1.73
C GLU A 97 -6.15 8.47 0.58
N ASP A 98 -6.97 8.65 -0.46
CA ASP A 98 -6.86 7.87 -1.70
C ASP A 98 -5.66 8.35 -2.51
N LEU A 99 -4.61 7.54 -2.52
CA LEU A 99 -3.37 7.85 -3.24
C LEU A 99 -3.48 7.62 -4.75
N VAL A 100 -4.46 6.83 -5.21
CA VAL A 100 -4.76 6.72 -6.65
C VAL A 100 -5.27 8.07 -7.14
N GLU A 101 -6.20 8.69 -6.43
CA GLU A 101 -6.74 10.02 -6.74
C GLU A 101 -5.67 11.10 -6.56
N TYR A 102 -4.98 11.13 -5.42
CA TYR A 102 -3.97 12.14 -5.09
C TYR A 102 -2.85 12.24 -6.14
N PHE A 103 -2.37 11.11 -6.65
CA PHE A 103 -1.33 11.08 -7.69
C PHE A 103 -1.89 11.14 -9.12
N GLY A 104 -3.21 11.16 -9.30
CA GLY A 104 -3.86 11.20 -10.62
C GLY A 104 -3.67 9.92 -11.44
N PHE A 105 -3.55 8.77 -10.77
CA PHE A 105 -3.47 7.48 -11.46
C PHE A 105 -4.85 7.02 -11.92
N LYS A 106 -4.88 6.27 -13.02
CA LYS A 106 -6.10 5.58 -13.45
C LYS A 106 -6.13 4.22 -12.77
N ALA A 107 -7.15 3.98 -11.93
CA ALA A 107 -7.42 2.66 -11.39
C ALA A 107 -7.59 1.66 -12.54
N ALA A 108 -7.00 0.48 -12.38
CA ALA A 108 -6.91 -0.58 -13.38
C ALA A 108 -8.10 -1.54 -13.33
#